data_AF-A0A2G9Y225-F1
#
_entry.id   AF-A0A2G9Y225-F1
#
_cell.length_a   1.000
_cell.length_b   1.000
_cell.length_c   1.000
_cell.angle_alpha   90.00
_cell.angle_beta   90.00
_cell.angle_gamma   90.00
#
_symmetry.space_group_name_H-M   'P 1'
#
loop_
_entity.id
_entity.type
_entity.pdbx_description
1 polymer ?
#
loop_
_entity_poly.entity_id
_entity_poly.type
_entity_poly.pdbx_seq_one_letter_code
_entity_poly.pdbx_strand_id
1 'polypeptide(L)'
;MQKRKCAFNYKQRTLQRGEHLSLFEIEAKDFGAYLFASGELTEREREFLTKDEMERLLMSQSKDDFLKILNDTYYSKYIDEVKKIGNLDFLIETENVNAMNYLNMHLKEEHKNLIEFLMLDRDLHNVKVILKSSVLRRDLRDLFLFASYTFDDLKFAYEQKDISKLISPVNEILVRAIDLMSKESEFRIIELKLEQFFFKKLEKHVASSKSPPLIKLLKHRIDMLNIKNIYRSKVASETFKYNEFLYEGGYLDSDFFIQFENESIDYFAQSIEKGDYTKMIMQGTHLLYSDETFASFEKNEEEFLLNYFEAASKASSSIERVIGFFIRKRFEVRSLNIIFNGILNNINRDKIKHRIPNL
;
A
#
# COMPACT_ATOMS: atom_id res chain seq x y z
N MET A 1 -2.55 -19.38 46.54
CA MET A 1 -3.12 -20.03 45.34
C MET A 1 -4.43 -19.34 44.97
N GLN A 2 -4.70 -19.21 43.66
CA GLN A 2 -5.92 -18.71 42.99
C GLN A 2 -6.09 -17.21 42.73
N LYS A 3 -5.45 -16.79 41.63
CA LYS A 3 -5.99 -16.15 40.41
C LYS A 3 -7.00 -15.00 40.58
N ARG A 4 -6.49 -13.77 40.39
CA ARG A 4 -7.22 -12.57 39.97
C ARG A 4 -7.67 -12.72 38.51
N LYS A 5 -8.98 -12.58 38.24
CA LYS A 5 -9.52 -12.26 36.91
C LYS A 5 -9.82 -10.77 36.87
N CYS A 6 -9.07 -10.01 36.08
CA CYS A 6 -9.47 -8.65 35.69
C CYS A 6 -10.43 -8.77 34.50
N ALA A 7 -11.68 -8.37 34.69
CA ALA A 7 -12.64 -8.16 33.62
C ALA A 7 -12.74 -6.65 33.39
N PHE A 8 -12.25 -6.18 32.24
CA PHE A 8 -12.44 -4.81 31.77
C PHE A 8 -13.90 -4.62 31.35
N ASN A 9 -14.61 -3.75 32.06
CA ASN A 9 -16.02 -3.46 31.84
C ASN A 9 -16.11 -2.09 31.16
N TYR A 10 -16.26 -2.07 29.82
CA TYR A 10 -16.50 -0.84 29.06
C TYR A 10 -17.96 -0.40 29.26
N LYS A 11 -18.18 0.57 30.14
CA LYS A 11 -19.47 1.26 30.26
C LYS A 11 -19.53 2.46 29.31
N GLN A 12 -20.57 2.45 28.49
CA GLN A 12 -20.99 3.50 27.57
C GLN A 12 -21.06 4.87 28.25
N ARG A 13 -20.50 5.90 27.60
CA ARG A 13 -20.89 7.29 27.81
C ARG A 13 -21.27 7.91 26.47
N THR A 14 -22.49 8.45 26.49
CA THR A 14 -23.23 9.24 25.53
C THR A 14 -22.42 10.32 24.82
N LEU A 15 -22.48 10.33 23.49
CA LEU A 15 -22.08 11.44 22.61
C LEU A 15 -23.33 12.04 21.95
N GLN A 16 -23.24 13.34 21.70
CA GLN A 16 -24.30 14.28 21.31
C GLN A 16 -25.00 13.93 19.99
N ARG A 17 -26.26 14.36 19.87
CA ARG A 17 -27.12 14.28 18.67
C ARG A 17 -26.49 14.99 17.47
N GLY A 18 -25.74 14.25 16.66
CA GLY A 18 -25.77 14.34 15.20
C GLY A 18 -26.48 13.10 14.67
N GLU A 19 -27.12 13.17 13.50
CA GLU A 19 -27.72 12.01 12.83
C GLU A 19 -26.64 10.96 12.52
N HIS A 20 -26.40 10.06 13.46
CA HIS A 20 -25.55 8.89 13.29
C HIS A 20 -26.42 7.77 12.73
N LEU A 21 -26.33 7.54 11.42
CA LEU A 21 -26.84 6.31 10.81
C LEU A 21 -26.17 5.11 11.47
N SER A 22 -26.96 4.10 11.79
CA SER A 22 -26.48 2.80 12.26
C SER A 22 -25.64 2.10 11.19
N LEU A 23 -24.78 1.16 11.60
CA LEU A 23 -23.98 0.34 10.68
C LEU A 23 -24.84 -0.33 9.60
N PHE A 24 -26.01 -0.83 10.00
CA PHE A 24 -26.98 -1.46 9.11
C PHE A 24 -27.55 -0.49 8.07
N GLU A 25 -27.81 0.76 8.45
CA GLU A 25 -28.31 1.79 7.52
C GLU A 25 -27.23 2.24 6.53
N ILE A 26 -25.96 2.32 6.97
CA ILE A 26 -24.81 2.60 6.09
C ILE A 26 -24.65 1.46 5.07
N GLU A 27 -24.64 0.21 5.54
CA GLU A 27 -24.54 -0.98 4.68
C GLU A 27 -25.70 -1.07 3.69
N ALA A 28 -26.94 -0.78 4.11
CA ALA A 28 -28.11 -0.79 3.22
C ALA A 28 -28.07 0.35 2.17
N LYS A 29 -27.63 1.55 2.55
CA LYS A 29 -27.47 2.70 1.63
C LYS A 29 -26.38 2.46 0.61
N ASP A 30 -25.29 1.82 1.00
CA ASP A 30 -24.18 1.47 0.10
C ASP A 30 -24.54 0.28 -0.80
N PHE A 31 -25.27 -0.69 -0.27
CA PHE A 31 -25.77 -1.82 -1.05
C PHE A 31 -26.57 -1.37 -2.28
N GLY A 32 -27.54 -0.48 -2.11
CA GLY A 32 -28.35 0.01 -3.23
C GLY A 32 -27.54 0.78 -4.27
N ALA A 33 -26.58 1.59 -3.83
CA ALA A 33 -25.83 2.46 -4.73
C ALA A 33 -24.68 1.76 -5.47
N TYR A 34 -24.08 0.74 -4.86
CA TYR A 34 -22.97 -0.01 -5.45
C TYR A 34 -23.41 -1.31 -6.11
N LEU A 35 -24.71 -1.63 -6.15
CA LEU A 35 -25.22 -2.86 -6.76
C LEU A 35 -24.83 -3.00 -8.23
N PHE A 36 -25.03 -1.93 -9.02
CA PHE A 36 -24.67 -1.92 -10.44
C PHE A 36 -23.15 -2.08 -10.64
N ALA A 37 -22.36 -1.23 -9.99
CA ALA A 37 -20.90 -1.30 -10.05
C ALA A 37 -20.36 -2.67 -9.59
N SER A 38 -20.98 -3.27 -8.57
CA SER A 38 -20.59 -4.60 -8.07
C SER A 38 -20.90 -5.71 -9.08
N GLY A 39 -22.01 -5.60 -9.82
CA GLY A 39 -22.35 -6.48 -10.93
C GLY A 39 -21.33 -6.39 -12.06
N GLU A 40 -20.99 -5.17 -12.50
CA GLU A 40 -19.96 -4.94 -13.51
C GLU A 40 -18.58 -5.49 -13.07
N LEU A 41 -18.19 -5.22 -11.82
CA LEU A 41 -16.92 -5.73 -11.29
C LEU A 41 -16.87 -7.26 -11.22
N THR A 42 -18.01 -7.93 -10.99
CA THR A 42 -18.09 -9.41 -11.05
C THR A 42 -17.70 -9.93 -12.43
N GLU A 43 -18.20 -9.31 -13.49
CA GLU A 43 -17.84 -9.68 -14.86
C GLU A 43 -16.36 -9.41 -15.15
N ARG A 44 -15.84 -8.32 -14.59
CA ARG A 44 -14.43 -7.94 -14.71
C ARG A 44 -13.49 -8.77 -13.83
N GLU A 45 -13.98 -9.63 -12.94
CA GLU A 45 -13.09 -10.56 -12.21
C GLU A 45 -12.37 -11.53 -13.17
N ARG A 46 -12.93 -11.75 -14.38
CA ARG A 46 -12.29 -12.50 -15.46
C ARG A 46 -11.03 -11.82 -16.02
N GLU A 47 -10.81 -10.54 -15.71
CA GLU A 47 -9.60 -9.80 -16.10
C GLU A 47 -8.37 -10.18 -15.26
N PHE A 48 -8.57 -10.83 -14.11
CA PHE A 48 -7.47 -11.20 -13.23
C PHE A 48 -6.78 -12.49 -13.72
N LEU A 49 -5.47 -12.52 -13.54
CA LEU A 49 -4.67 -13.70 -13.78
C LEU A 49 -4.96 -14.73 -12.69
N THR A 50 -5.13 -15.97 -13.14
CA THR A 50 -5.16 -17.14 -12.28
C THR A 50 -3.77 -17.39 -11.69
N LYS A 51 -3.73 -18.17 -10.61
CA LYS A 51 -2.47 -18.60 -10.00
C LYS A 51 -1.59 -19.35 -11.01
N ASP A 52 -2.18 -20.23 -11.80
CA ASP A 52 -1.46 -21.02 -12.81
C ASP A 52 -0.88 -20.14 -13.93
N GLU A 53 -1.61 -19.10 -14.39
CA GLU A 53 -1.08 -18.13 -15.35
C GLU A 53 0.10 -17.34 -14.77
N MET A 54 -0.01 -16.89 -13.52
CA MET A 54 1.08 -16.19 -12.82
C MET A 54 2.32 -17.08 -12.64
N GLU A 55 2.15 -18.35 -12.29
CA GLU A 55 3.25 -19.32 -12.21
C GLU A 55 3.89 -19.57 -13.58
N ARG A 56 3.09 -19.72 -14.64
CA ARG A 56 3.59 -19.86 -16.02
C ARG A 56 4.39 -18.64 -16.48
N LEU A 57 3.92 -17.43 -16.17
CA LEU A 57 4.65 -16.19 -16.45
C LEU A 57 5.97 -16.13 -15.69
N LEU A 58 5.99 -16.52 -14.41
CA LEU A 58 7.22 -16.62 -13.62
C LEU A 58 8.23 -17.62 -14.21
N MET A 59 7.74 -18.74 -14.74
CA MET A 59 8.58 -19.81 -15.31
C MET A 59 9.04 -19.53 -16.75
N SER A 60 8.63 -18.40 -17.33
CA SER A 60 9.02 -18.01 -18.68
C SER A 60 10.54 -17.88 -18.82
N GLN A 61 11.10 -18.42 -19.90
CA GLN A 61 12.56 -18.47 -20.10
C GLN A 61 13.12 -17.23 -20.82
N SER A 62 12.24 -16.46 -21.45
CA SER A 62 12.63 -15.27 -22.22
C SER A 62 11.50 -14.25 -22.27
N LYS A 63 11.83 -13.04 -22.75
CA LYS A 63 10.84 -12.00 -23.05
C LYS A 63 9.76 -12.52 -24.00
N ASP A 64 10.14 -13.23 -25.06
CA ASP A 64 9.18 -13.71 -26.07
C ASP A 64 8.26 -14.80 -25.51
N ASP A 65 8.78 -15.67 -24.64
CA ASP A 65 8.00 -16.69 -23.95
C ASP A 65 6.97 -16.05 -23.00
N PHE A 66 7.40 -15.07 -22.20
CA PHE A 66 6.51 -14.29 -21.34
C PHE A 66 5.40 -13.61 -22.15
N LEU A 67 5.74 -12.98 -23.27
CA LEU A 67 4.77 -12.28 -24.12
C LEU A 67 3.78 -13.24 -24.80
N LYS A 68 4.19 -14.47 -25.14
CA LYS A 68 3.26 -15.50 -25.64
C LYS A 68 2.21 -15.86 -24.60
N ILE A 69 2.64 -16.10 -23.36
CA ILE A 69 1.72 -16.45 -22.27
C ILE A 69 0.81 -15.26 -21.95
N LEU A 70 1.36 -14.04 -21.88
CA LEU A 70 0.59 -12.83 -21.63
C LEU A 70 -0.47 -12.58 -22.73
N ASN A 71 -0.18 -12.97 -23.98
CA ASN A 71 -1.11 -12.86 -25.11
C ASN A 71 -2.35 -13.76 -25.00
N ASP A 72 -2.33 -14.78 -24.15
CA ASP A 72 -3.49 -15.65 -23.90
C ASP A 72 -4.40 -15.11 -22.78
N THR A 73 -4.07 -13.94 -22.21
CA THR A 73 -4.75 -13.35 -21.05
C THR A 73 -5.52 -12.08 -21.41
N TYR A 74 -6.16 -11.46 -20.42
CA TYR A 74 -6.74 -10.11 -20.54
C TYR A 74 -5.76 -9.06 -21.08
N TYR A 75 -4.46 -9.25 -20.85
CA TYR A 75 -3.42 -8.30 -21.22
C TYR A 75 -2.96 -8.41 -22.69
N SER A 76 -3.55 -9.31 -23.48
CA SER A 76 -3.29 -9.46 -24.92
C SER A 76 -3.37 -8.15 -25.70
N LYS A 77 -4.31 -7.27 -25.33
CA LYS A 77 -4.50 -5.92 -25.90
C LYS A 77 -3.28 -4.99 -25.80
N TYR A 78 -2.30 -5.31 -24.96
CA TYR A 78 -1.11 -4.49 -24.74
C TYR A 78 0.16 -5.02 -25.42
N ILE A 79 0.10 -6.22 -26.01
CA ILE A 79 1.30 -6.94 -26.47
C ILE A 79 2.10 -6.17 -27.52
N ASP A 80 1.44 -5.52 -28.46
CA ASP A 80 2.11 -4.80 -29.54
C ASP A 80 2.89 -3.59 -29.02
N GLU A 81 2.30 -2.79 -28.13
CA GLU A 81 2.98 -1.66 -27.50
C GLU A 81 4.09 -2.12 -26.54
N VAL A 82 3.88 -3.19 -25.76
CA VAL A 82 4.92 -3.77 -24.90
C VAL A 82 6.12 -4.26 -25.72
N LYS A 83 5.90 -4.88 -26.89
CA LYS A 83 6.99 -5.29 -27.79
C LYS A 83 7.80 -4.10 -28.28
N LYS A 84 7.09 -3.05 -28.71
CA LYS A 84 7.66 -1.81 -29.28
C LYS A 84 8.45 -1.01 -28.25
N ILE A 85 7.90 -0.79 -27.06
CA ILE A 85 8.53 -0.01 -25.99
C ILE A 85 9.60 -0.84 -25.27
N GLY A 86 9.35 -2.14 -25.11
CA GLY A 86 10.26 -3.06 -24.45
C GLY A 86 10.11 -3.14 -22.93
N ASN A 87 9.10 -2.48 -22.35
CA ASN A 87 8.75 -2.53 -20.94
C ASN A 87 7.22 -2.62 -20.77
N LEU A 88 6.75 -2.70 -19.51
CA LEU A 88 5.32 -2.75 -19.19
C LEU A 88 4.72 -1.38 -18.83
N ASP A 89 5.47 -0.29 -18.95
CA ASP A 89 5.04 1.02 -18.42
C ASP A 89 3.72 1.46 -19.03
N PHE A 90 3.56 1.31 -20.35
CA PHE A 90 2.31 1.64 -21.04
C PHE A 90 1.11 0.82 -20.54
N LEU A 91 1.30 -0.47 -20.30
CA LEU A 91 0.26 -1.35 -19.74
C LEU A 91 -0.11 -0.86 -18.33
N ILE A 92 0.89 -0.60 -17.49
CA ILE A 92 0.70 -0.18 -16.10
C ILE A 92 -0.04 1.16 -16.06
N GLU A 93 0.42 2.14 -16.82
CA GLU A 93 -0.19 3.46 -16.95
C GLU A 93 -1.64 3.35 -17.42
N THR A 94 -1.89 2.61 -18.50
CA THR A 94 -3.25 2.46 -19.06
C THR A 94 -4.21 1.82 -18.06
N GLU A 95 -3.79 0.75 -17.36
CA GLU A 95 -4.63 0.11 -16.34
C GLU A 95 -4.89 1.03 -15.15
N ASN A 96 -3.92 1.87 -14.75
CA ASN A 96 -4.14 2.86 -13.69
C ASN A 96 -5.12 3.96 -14.14
N VAL A 97 -5.00 4.48 -15.36
CA VAL A 97 -5.93 5.48 -15.91
C VAL A 97 -7.34 4.90 -15.99
N ASN A 98 -7.48 3.66 -16.47
CA ASN A 98 -8.77 2.96 -16.53
C ASN A 98 -9.38 2.79 -15.13
N ALA A 99 -8.56 2.45 -14.13
CA ALA A 99 -9.01 2.36 -12.75
C ALA A 99 -9.51 3.70 -12.21
N MET A 100 -8.76 4.79 -12.43
CA MET A 100 -9.15 6.13 -11.99
C MET A 100 -10.43 6.61 -12.68
N ASN A 101 -10.56 6.39 -13.99
CA ASN A 101 -11.76 6.75 -14.74
C ASN A 101 -12.99 5.98 -14.23
N TYR A 102 -12.85 4.68 -14.00
CA TYR A 102 -13.93 3.87 -13.44
C TYR A 102 -14.34 4.38 -12.06
N LEU A 103 -13.38 4.58 -11.15
CA LEU A 103 -13.68 5.07 -9.81
C LEU A 103 -14.37 6.45 -9.83
N ASN A 104 -13.91 7.37 -10.68
CA ASN A 104 -14.53 8.68 -10.81
C ASN A 104 -15.98 8.62 -11.31
N MET A 105 -16.29 7.64 -12.18
CA MET A 105 -17.63 7.44 -12.74
C MET A 105 -18.57 6.72 -11.78
N HIS A 106 -18.07 5.73 -11.03
CA HIS A 106 -18.91 4.80 -10.26
C HIS A 106 -18.93 5.07 -8.74
N LEU A 107 -18.00 5.87 -8.20
CA LEU A 107 -18.06 6.27 -6.79
C LEU A 107 -19.06 7.42 -6.59
N LYS A 108 -19.81 7.34 -5.48
CA LYS A 108 -20.59 8.47 -4.96
C LYS A 108 -19.67 9.66 -4.72
N GLU A 109 -20.22 10.87 -4.86
CA GLU A 109 -19.48 12.10 -4.58
C GLU A 109 -18.84 12.10 -3.17
N GLU A 110 -19.59 11.64 -2.17
CA GLU A 110 -19.12 11.51 -0.78
C GLU A 110 -17.97 10.50 -0.59
N HIS A 111 -17.74 9.62 -1.57
CA HIS A 111 -16.69 8.60 -1.55
C HIS A 111 -15.56 8.86 -2.55
N LYS A 112 -15.64 9.89 -3.41
CA LYS A 112 -14.61 10.17 -4.43
C LYS A 112 -13.24 10.47 -3.83
N ASN A 113 -13.20 11.00 -2.62
CA ASN A 113 -11.95 11.22 -1.89
C ASN A 113 -11.21 9.92 -1.53
N LEU A 114 -11.85 8.74 -1.62
CA LEU A 114 -11.17 7.45 -1.50
C LEU A 114 -10.30 7.10 -2.72
N ILE A 115 -10.46 7.81 -3.85
CA ILE A 115 -9.52 7.70 -4.96
C ILE A 115 -8.13 8.14 -4.51
N GLU A 116 -8.06 9.20 -3.69
CA GLU A 116 -6.82 9.63 -3.07
C GLU A 116 -6.26 8.51 -2.20
N PHE A 117 -7.07 7.84 -1.36
CA PHE A 117 -6.62 6.69 -0.56
C PHE A 117 -5.90 5.60 -1.38
N LEU A 118 -6.32 5.37 -2.63
CA LEU A 118 -5.69 4.40 -3.53
C LEU A 118 -4.38 4.89 -4.18
N MET A 119 -4.23 6.20 -4.32
CA MET A 119 -3.11 6.83 -5.03
C MET A 119 -2.05 7.42 -4.11
N LEU A 120 -2.42 7.82 -2.89
CA LEU A 120 -1.59 8.60 -1.97
C LEU A 120 -0.25 7.88 -1.74
N ASP A 121 -0.25 6.55 -1.56
CA ASP A 121 0.99 5.78 -1.30
C ASP A 121 2.04 5.98 -2.42
N ARG A 122 1.58 6.14 -3.67
CA ARG A 122 2.45 6.42 -4.83
C ARG A 122 2.96 7.85 -4.82
N ASP A 123 2.11 8.82 -4.47
CA ASP A 123 2.52 10.23 -4.38
C ASP A 123 3.61 10.41 -3.31
N LEU A 124 3.43 9.78 -2.14
CA LEU A 124 4.45 9.75 -1.08
C LEU A 124 5.74 9.08 -1.54
N HIS A 125 5.64 7.92 -2.20
CA HIS A 125 6.80 7.23 -2.76
C HIS A 125 7.55 8.13 -3.75
N ASN A 126 6.83 8.73 -4.69
CA ASN A 126 7.39 9.59 -5.73
C ASN A 126 8.06 10.83 -5.13
N VAL A 127 7.45 11.48 -4.14
CA VAL A 127 8.11 12.58 -3.41
C VAL A 127 9.39 12.08 -2.74
N LYS A 128 9.37 10.94 -2.03
CA LYS A 128 10.59 10.36 -1.44
C LYS A 128 11.66 10.04 -2.49
N VAL A 129 11.29 9.58 -3.68
CA VAL A 129 12.22 9.36 -4.80
C VAL A 129 12.88 10.67 -5.23
N ILE A 130 12.12 11.76 -5.36
CA ILE A 130 12.70 13.09 -5.65
C ILE A 130 13.68 13.53 -4.57
N LEU A 131 13.33 13.37 -3.28
CA LEU A 131 14.23 13.72 -2.19
C LEU A 131 15.52 12.89 -2.21
N LYS A 132 15.40 11.57 -2.39
CA LYS A 132 16.56 10.66 -2.53
C LYS A 132 17.43 11.01 -3.72
N SER A 133 16.82 11.33 -4.86
CA SER A 133 17.53 11.73 -6.08
C SER A 133 18.36 12.99 -5.83
N SER A 134 17.78 13.98 -5.14
CA SER A 134 18.48 15.20 -4.74
C SER A 134 19.65 14.93 -3.77
N VAL A 135 19.41 14.17 -2.71
CA VAL A 135 20.43 13.84 -1.69
C VAL A 135 21.58 13.01 -2.28
N LEU A 136 21.25 11.99 -3.06
CA LEU A 136 22.25 11.09 -3.67
C LEU A 136 22.90 11.70 -4.92
N ARG A 137 22.36 12.79 -5.46
CA ARG A 137 22.75 13.41 -6.74
C ARG A 137 22.77 12.39 -7.88
N ARG A 138 21.73 11.56 -7.94
CA ARG A 138 21.56 10.51 -8.96
C ARG A 138 20.19 10.61 -9.59
N ASP A 139 20.09 10.28 -10.86
CA ASP A 139 18.78 10.09 -11.49
C ASP A 139 18.17 8.79 -10.95
N LEU A 140 16.96 8.89 -10.40
CA LEU A 140 16.20 7.78 -9.84
C LEU A 140 14.83 7.63 -10.54
N ARG A 141 14.69 8.16 -11.76
CA ARG A 141 13.45 8.09 -12.54
C ARG A 141 12.93 6.66 -12.72
N ASP A 142 13.83 5.69 -12.83
CA ASP A 142 13.46 4.27 -12.94
C ASP A 142 12.73 3.72 -11.69
N LEU A 143 12.82 4.42 -10.55
CA LEU A 143 12.10 4.09 -9.33
C LEU A 143 10.78 4.84 -9.20
N PHE A 144 10.48 5.76 -10.12
CA PHE A 144 9.30 6.59 -10.07
C PHE A 144 8.06 5.81 -10.51
N LEU A 145 6.98 5.89 -9.74
CA LEU A 145 5.74 5.21 -10.03
C LEU A 145 4.81 6.11 -10.86
N PHE A 146 3.96 5.50 -11.67
CA PHE A 146 2.89 6.23 -12.35
C PHE A 146 2.00 6.98 -11.34
N ALA A 147 1.85 8.28 -11.55
CA ALA A 147 1.05 9.20 -10.75
C ALA A 147 0.61 10.39 -11.61
N SER A 148 -0.10 11.35 -11.01
CA SER A 148 -0.61 12.53 -11.72
C SER A 148 0.47 13.48 -12.25
N TYR A 149 1.70 13.38 -11.75
CA TYR A 149 2.83 14.22 -12.11
C TYR A 149 4.01 13.36 -12.52
N THR A 150 4.77 13.81 -13.52
CA THR A 150 5.99 13.13 -13.95
C THR A 150 7.13 13.36 -12.94
N PHE A 151 8.20 12.58 -13.09
CA PHE A 151 9.43 12.80 -12.32
C PHE A 151 9.96 14.23 -12.51
N ASP A 152 9.94 14.73 -13.74
CA ASP A 152 10.46 16.06 -14.07
C ASP A 152 9.59 17.17 -13.48
N ASP A 153 8.26 17.01 -13.49
CA ASP A 153 7.33 17.97 -12.86
C ASP A 153 7.63 18.12 -11.35
N LEU A 154 7.73 17.00 -10.63
CA LEU A 154 7.99 17.03 -9.18
C LEU A 154 9.41 17.46 -8.85
N LYS A 155 10.40 17.07 -9.65
CA LYS A 155 11.79 17.51 -9.47
C LYS A 155 11.92 19.01 -9.66
N PHE A 156 11.32 19.56 -10.72
CA PHE A 156 11.28 21.00 -10.96
C PHE A 156 10.60 21.74 -9.80
N ALA A 157 9.42 21.28 -9.37
CA ALA A 157 8.69 21.90 -8.26
C ALA A 157 9.50 21.89 -6.95
N TYR A 158 10.23 20.80 -6.69
CA TYR A 158 11.11 20.68 -5.52
C TYR A 158 12.30 21.64 -5.58
N GLU A 159 13.04 21.64 -6.70
CA GLU A 159 14.27 22.43 -6.86
C GLU A 159 13.99 23.95 -6.89
N GLN A 160 12.91 24.35 -7.58
CA GLN A 160 12.51 25.76 -7.68
C GLN A 160 11.67 26.23 -6.50
N LYS A 161 11.26 25.31 -5.61
CA LYS A 161 10.27 25.55 -4.54
C LYS A 161 8.96 26.16 -5.08
N ASP A 162 8.61 25.83 -6.33
CA ASP A 162 7.39 26.27 -7.00
C ASP A 162 6.38 25.13 -7.06
N ILE A 163 5.42 25.18 -6.14
CA ILE A 163 4.34 24.18 -6.03
C ILE A 163 3.04 24.63 -6.70
N SER A 164 3.03 25.77 -7.42
CA SER A 164 1.81 26.38 -7.96
C SER A 164 1.04 25.48 -8.94
N LYS A 165 1.75 24.58 -9.63
CA LYS A 165 1.19 23.61 -10.58
C LYS A 165 0.75 22.30 -9.94
N LEU A 166 1.06 22.11 -8.65
CA LEU A 166 0.74 20.89 -7.92
C LEU A 166 -0.58 21.06 -7.15
N ILE A 167 -1.44 20.05 -7.22
CA ILE A 167 -2.74 20.01 -6.55
C ILE A 167 -2.61 19.20 -5.26
N SER A 168 -3.46 19.50 -4.27
CA SER A 168 -3.57 18.69 -3.05
C SER A 168 -3.99 17.26 -3.40
N PRO A 169 -3.45 16.23 -2.75
CA PRO A 169 -2.54 16.29 -1.60
C PRO A 169 -1.04 16.38 -1.93
N VAL A 170 -0.64 16.25 -3.21
CA VAL A 170 0.77 16.18 -3.63
C VAL A 170 1.55 17.43 -3.24
N ASN A 171 0.97 18.62 -3.46
CA ASN A 171 1.61 19.89 -3.10
C ASN A 171 1.90 19.99 -1.59
N GLU A 172 0.99 19.54 -0.74
CA GLU A 172 1.14 19.56 0.72
C GLU A 172 2.23 18.60 1.19
N ILE A 173 2.32 17.41 0.58
CA ILE A 173 3.41 16.46 0.86
C ILE A 173 4.75 17.08 0.44
N LEU A 174 4.83 17.71 -0.73
CA LEU A 174 6.07 18.32 -1.20
C LEU A 174 6.49 19.53 -0.35
N VAL A 175 5.55 20.40 0.04
CA VAL A 175 5.82 21.51 0.98
C VAL A 175 6.36 20.99 2.28
N ARG A 176 5.74 19.95 2.84
CA ARG A 176 6.22 19.32 4.08
C ARG A 176 7.63 18.74 3.90
N ALA A 177 7.90 18.12 2.77
CA ALA A 177 9.21 17.57 2.45
C ALA A 177 10.28 18.68 2.35
N ILE A 178 10.01 19.78 1.65
CA ILE A 178 10.92 20.93 1.54
C ILE A 178 11.21 21.53 2.92
N ASP A 179 10.17 21.69 3.75
CA ASP A 179 10.31 22.19 5.13
C ASP A 179 11.21 21.27 5.97
N LEU A 180 10.98 19.96 5.92
CA LEU A 180 11.77 18.97 6.66
C LEU A 180 13.24 18.96 6.18
N MET A 181 13.48 18.95 4.88
CA MET A 181 14.83 19.00 4.29
C MET A 181 15.62 20.25 4.70
N SER A 182 14.95 21.34 5.09
CA SER A 182 15.61 22.58 5.55
C SER A 182 15.97 22.58 7.04
N LYS A 183 15.37 21.68 7.83
CA LYS A 183 15.45 21.67 9.31
C LYS A 183 16.10 20.42 9.87
N GLU A 184 16.07 19.32 9.13
CA GLU A 184 16.54 18.02 9.54
C GLU A 184 17.67 17.57 8.62
N SER A 185 18.78 17.11 9.21
CA SER A 185 19.95 16.65 8.46
C SER A 185 19.93 15.14 8.22
N GLU A 186 19.24 14.41 9.10
CA GLU A 186 19.14 12.97 9.01
C GLU A 186 18.01 12.57 8.04
N PHE A 187 18.39 12.06 6.88
CA PHE A 187 17.46 11.74 5.81
C PHE A 187 16.42 10.68 6.24
N ARG A 188 16.82 9.73 7.08
CA ARG A 188 15.90 8.72 7.59
C ARG A 188 14.80 9.32 8.46
N ILE A 189 15.11 10.31 9.29
CA ILE A 189 14.12 11.04 10.10
C ILE A 189 13.19 11.86 9.19
N ILE A 190 13.71 12.45 8.11
CA ILE A 190 12.89 13.15 7.11
C ILE A 190 11.86 12.20 6.49
N GLU A 191 12.28 11.00 6.08
CA GLU A 191 11.36 10.00 5.53
C GLU A 191 10.27 9.62 6.55
N LEU A 192 10.63 9.35 7.80
CA LEU A 192 9.69 8.98 8.86
C LEU A 192 8.68 10.10 9.15
N LYS A 193 9.14 11.34 9.30
CA LYS A 193 8.27 12.50 9.55
C LYS A 193 7.34 12.79 8.36
N LEU A 194 7.81 12.57 7.13
CA LEU A 194 7.01 12.74 5.93
C LEU A 194 5.93 11.65 5.81
N GLU A 195 6.30 10.41 6.08
CA GLU A 195 5.35 9.29 6.14
C GLU A 195 4.32 9.48 7.27
N GLN A 196 4.69 9.96 8.47
CA GLN A 196 3.74 10.32 9.54
C GLN A 196 2.74 11.40 9.12
N PHE A 197 3.23 12.45 8.45
CA PHE A 197 2.37 13.50 7.89
C PHE A 197 1.37 12.93 6.88
N PHE A 198 1.87 12.04 6.02
CA PHE A 198 1.08 11.36 5.02
C PHE A 198 -0.02 10.46 5.62
N PHE A 199 0.31 9.63 6.61
CA PHE A 199 -0.68 8.73 7.24
C PHE A 199 -1.77 9.50 7.99
N LYS A 200 -1.45 10.64 8.60
CA LYS A 200 -2.45 11.54 9.20
C LYS A 200 -3.43 12.12 8.17
N LYS A 201 -2.97 12.36 6.93
CA LYS A 201 -3.88 12.74 5.84
C LYS A 201 -4.75 11.56 5.44
N LEU A 202 -4.14 10.39 5.21
CA LEU A 202 -4.84 9.17 4.84
C LEU A 202 -5.97 8.84 5.84
N GLU A 203 -5.71 8.99 7.14
CA GLU A 203 -6.70 8.83 8.21
C GLU A 203 -7.93 9.73 8.04
N LYS A 204 -7.73 11.00 7.69
CA LYS A 204 -8.85 11.92 7.45
C LYS A 204 -9.69 11.50 6.24
N HIS A 205 -9.05 11.07 5.15
CA HIS A 205 -9.76 10.59 3.96
C HIS A 205 -10.56 9.32 4.28
N VAL A 206 -9.95 8.34 4.95
CA VAL A 206 -10.64 7.11 5.34
C VAL A 206 -11.78 7.39 6.32
N ALA A 207 -11.57 8.22 7.34
CA ALA A 207 -12.61 8.56 8.30
C ALA A 207 -13.83 9.25 7.66
N SER A 208 -13.60 10.08 6.65
CA SER A 208 -14.68 10.77 5.95
C SER A 208 -15.58 9.85 5.10
N SER A 209 -15.06 8.69 4.68
CA SER A 209 -15.88 7.67 4.00
C SER A 209 -16.91 7.01 4.91
N LYS A 210 -16.73 7.13 6.24
CA LYS A 210 -17.55 6.48 7.27
C LYS A 210 -17.67 4.96 7.10
N SER A 211 -16.80 4.32 6.29
CA SER A 211 -16.74 2.86 6.14
C SER A 211 -15.95 2.25 7.31
N PRO A 212 -16.59 1.50 8.22
CA PRO A 212 -15.87 0.84 9.30
C PRO A 212 -14.85 -0.19 8.82
N PRO A 213 -15.08 -0.98 7.76
CA PRO A 213 -14.04 -1.82 7.19
C PRO A 213 -12.80 -1.03 6.75
N LEU A 214 -12.95 0.07 6.02
CA LEU A 214 -11.78 0.86 5.60
C LEU A 214 -11.05 1.49 6.79
N ILE A 215 -11.77 1.93 7.83
CA ILE A 215 -11.16 2.40 9.09
C ILE A 215 -10.37 1.27 9.76
N LYS A 216 -10.96 0.08 9.92
CA LYS A 216 -10.29 -1.09 10.50
C LYS A 216 -9.05 -1.48 9.71
N LEU A 217 -9.12 -1.42 8.38
CA LEU A 217 -7.99 -1.68 7.49
C LEU A 217 -6.85 -0.70 7.72
N LEU A 218 -7.16 0.60 7.84
CA LEU A 218 -6.16 1.62 8.12
C LEU A 218 -5.43 1.35 9.44
N LYS A 219 -6.15 0.93 10.49
CA LYS A 219 -5.54 0.56 11.78
C LYS A 219 -4.52 -0.58 11.63
N HIS A 220 -4.87 -1.63 10.87
CA HIS A 220 -3.92 -2.70 10.56
C HIS A 220 -2.72 -2.21 9.75
N ARG A 221 -2.91 -1.31 8.78
CA ARG A 221 -1.81 -0.71 8.02
C ARG A 221 -0.86 0.08 8.91
N ILE A 222 -1.37 0.82 9.89
CA ILE A 222 -0.57 1.55 10.88
C ILE A 222 0.28 0.57 11.70
N ASP A 223 -0.30 -0.51 12.23
CA ASP A 223 0.45 -1.52 12.99
C ASP A 223 1.54 -2.18 12.12
N MET A 224 1.21 -2.59 10.90
CA MET A 224 2.18 -3.17 9.96
C MET A 224 3.32 -2.20 9.62
N LEU A 225 3.03 -0.91 9.48
CA LEU A 225 4.04 0.13 9.25
C LEU A 225 4.96 0.30 10.46
N ASN A 226 4.40 0.34 11.67
CA ASN A 226 5.17 0.38 12.92
C ASN A 226 6.11 -0.82 13.04
N ILE A 227 5.60 -2.02 12.79
CA ILE A 227 6.41 -3.25 12.76
C ILE A 227 7.56 -3.09 11.76
N LYS A 228 7.30 -2.72 10.49
CA LYS A 228 8.36 -2.52 9.50
C LYS A 228 9.40 -1.48 9.93
N ASN A 229 8.97 -0.37 10.50
CA ASN A 229 9.87 0.70 10.92
C ASN A 229 10.76 0.27 12.09
N ILE A 230 10.22 -0.49 13.05
CA ILE A 230 11.01 -1.10 14.13
C ILE A 230 12.07 -2.04 13.57
N TYR A 231 11.69 -2.95 12.66
CA TYR A 231 12.64 -3.87 12.04
C TYR A 231 13.73 -3.12 11.26
N ARG A 232 13.36 -2.10 10.47
CA ARG A 232 14.34 -1.26 9.75
C ARG A 232 15.28 -0.55 10.70
N SER A 233 14.74 0.06 11.75
CA SER A 233 15.52 0.78 12.76
C SER A 233 16.54 -0.13 13.45
N LYS A 234 16.12 -1.33 13.86
CA LYS A 234 17.00 -2.32 14.49
C LYS A 234 18.09 -2.85 13.55
N VAL A 235 17.75 -3.18 12.31
CA VAL A 235 18.72 -3.68 11.32
C VAL A 235 19.74 -2.61 10.94
N ALA A 236 19.28 -1.37 10.74
CA ALA A 236 20.14 -0.25 10.42
C ALA A 236 20.91 0.29 11.65
N SER A 237 20.70 -0.28 12.84
CA SER A 237 21.27 0.18 14.11
C SER A 237 21.02 1.68 14.35
N GLU A 238 19.83 2.14 13.97
CA GLU A 238 19.40 3.53 14.18
C GLU A 238 19.27 3.82 15.68
N THR A 239 19.66 5.03 16.10
CA THR A 239 19.61 5.45 17.51
C THR A 239 18.36 6.25 17.87
N PHE A 240 17.43 6.43 16.93
CA PHE A 240 16.21 7.21 17.13
C PHE A 240 15.31 6.51 18.15
N LYS A 241 14.69 7.31 19.01
CA LYS A 241 13.69 6.79 19.94
C LYS A 241 12.44 6.36 19.19
N TYR A 242 11.81 5.28 19.64
CA TYR A 242 10.63 4.74 18.96
C TYR A 242 9.49 5.78 18.90
N ASN A 243 9.34 6.60 19.94
CA ASN A 243 8.36 7.68 19.98
C ASN A 243 8.58 8.76 18.89
N GLU A 244 9.75 8.83 18.25
CA GLU A 244 10.03 9.77 17.17
C GLU A 244 9.41 9.32 15.84
N PHE A 245 9.26 8.01 15.63
CA PHE A 245 8.86 7.46 14.33
C PHE A 245 7.63 6.56 14.35
N LEU A 246 7.13 6.17 15.53
CA LEU A 246 5.90 5.41 15.64
C LEU A 246 4.69 6.21 15.15
N TYR A 247 3.71 5.48 14.64
CA TYR A 247 2.44 5.96 14.14
C TYR A 247 1.35 5.59 15.13
N GLU A 248 0.53 6.57 15.49
CA GLU A 248 -0.62 6.36 16.37
C GLU A 248 -1.85 5.92 15.57
N GLY A 249 -2.87 5.40 16.27
CA GLY A 249 -4.16 5.03 15.66
C GLY A 249 -4.28 3.56 15.22
N GLY A 250 -3.25 2.75 15.45
CA GLY A 250 -3.26 1.30 15.24
C GLY A 250 -4.14 0.52 16.21
N TYR A 251 -4.12 -0.82 16.14
CA TYR A 251 -4.65 -1.65 17.23
C TYR A 251 -3.62 -1.88 18.33
N LEU A 252 -2.33 -1.81 17.98
CA LEU A 252 -1.23 -1.84 18.93
C LEU A 252 -0.88 -0.39 19.28
N ASP A 253 -1.08 -0.02 20.54
CA ASP A 253 -0.77 1.32 21.02
C ASP A 253 0.75 1.59 20.99
N SER A 254 1.15 2.86 20.89
CA SER A 254 2.58 3.23 20.89
C SER A 254 3.33 2.69 22.11
N ASP A 255 2.69 2.66 23.28
CA ASP A 255 3.26 2.10 24.52
C ASP A 255 3.58 0.60 24.39
N PHE A 256 2.78 -0.14 23.60
CA PHE A 256 3.06 -1.54 23.30
C PHE A 256 4.38 -1.69 22.53
N PHE A 257 4.70 -0.79 21.62
CA PHE A 257 5.95 -0.86 20.87
C PHE A 257 7.15 -0.34 21.66
N ILE A 258 6.97 0.74 22.44
CA ILE A 258 8.04 1.41 23.20
C ILE A 258 8.70 0.47 24.21
N GLN A 259 7.96 -0.46 24.82
CA GLN A 259 8.56 -1.44 25.75
C GLN A 259 9.63 -2.33 25.10
N PHE A 260 9.66 -2.46 23.77
CA PHE A 260 10.64 -3.26 23.03
C PHE A 260 11.82 -2.43 22.50
N GLU A 261 11.91 -1.14 22.83
CA GLU A 261 12.95 -0.24 22.33
C GLU A 261 14.36 -0.76 22.64
N ASN A 262 14.58 -1.30 23.84
CA ASN A 262 15.87 -1.83 24.27
C ASN A 262 15.97 -3.35 24.18
N GLU A 263 14.96 -4.01 23.63
CA GLU A 263 14.90 -5.47 23.51
C GLU A 263 15.42 -5.96 22.15
N SER A 264 15.66 -7.27 22.02
CA SER A 264 16.05 -7.87 20.75
C SER A 264 14.87 -7.97 19.78
N ILE A 265 15.17 -8.04 18.47
CA ILE A 265 14.16 -8.31 17.44
C ILE A 265 13.46 -9.65 17.71
N ASP A 266 14.19 -10.67 18.19
CA ASP A 266 13.62 -11.99 18.48
C ASP A 266 12.61 -11.92 19.63
N TYR A 267 12.90 -11.15 20.67
CA TYR A 267 11.96 -10.95 21.78
C TYR A 267 10.71 -10.18 21.33
N PHE A 268 10.91 -9.13 20.53
CA PHE A 268 9.78 -8.45 19.88
C PHE A 268 8.96 -9.43 19.04
N ALA A 269 9.56 -10.20 18.15
CA ALA A 269 8.86 -11.16 17.30
C ALA A 269 8.03 -12.17 18.10
N GLN A 270 8.56 -12.72 19.19
CA GLN A 270 7.85 -13.64 20.08
C GLN A 270 6.60 -13.01 20.72
N SER A 271 6.66 -11.71 21.06
CA SER A 271 5.54 -10.97 21.68
C SER A 271 4.33 -10.80 20.75
N ILE A 272 4.57 -10.76 19.44
CA ILE A 272 3.55 -10.56 18.39
C ILE A 272 3.31 -11.84 17.58
N GLU A 273 3.89 -12.97 17.98
CA GLU A 273 3.77 -14.27 17.32
C GLU A 273 2.35 -14.84 17.37
N LYS A 274 1.50 -14.32 18.27
CA LYS A 274 0.08 -14.70 18.37
C LYS A 274 -0.79 -13.51 18.00
N GLY A 275 -1.10 -13.36 16.71
CA GLY A 275 -2.01 -12.32 16.25
C GLY A 275 -2.13 -12.21 14.74
N ASP A 276 -2.75 -11.13 14.28
CA ASP A 276 -3.01 -10.89 12.86
C ASP A 276 -1.72 -10.69 12.05
N TYR A 277 -0.59 -10.39 12.72
CA TYR A 277 0.68 -10.06 12.10
C TYR A 277 1.68 -11.22 12.06
N THR A 278 1.35 -12.38 12.65
CA THR A 278 2.26 -13.54 12.80
C THR A 278 2.95 -13.92 11.49
N LYS A 279 2.19 -14.01 10.40
CA LYS A 279 2.72 -14.39 9.08
C LYS A 279 3.80 -13.41 8.59
N MET A 280 3.49 -12.11 8.68
CA MET A 280 4.39 -11.02 8.29
C MET A 280 5.70 -11.05 9.10
N ILE A 281 5.62 -11.32 10.40
CA ILE A 281 6.78 -11.42 11.28
C ILE A 281 7.60 -12.65 10.92
N MET A 282 7.00 -13.84 10.90
CA MET A 282 7.74 -15.08 10.68
C MET A 282 8.43 -15.10 9.31
N GLN A 283 7.69 -14.79 8.25
CA GLN A 283 8.24 -14.78 6.90
C GLN A 283 9.14 -13.56 6.65
N GLY A 284 8.82 -12.42 7.25
CA GLY A 284 9.61 -11.19 7.18
C GLY A 284 10.98 -11.37 7.79
N THR A 285 11.04 -11.84 9.04
CA THR A 285 12.27 -12.10 9.79
C THR A 285 13.14 -13.15 9.11
N HIS A 286 12.54 -14.23 8.58
CA HIS A 286 13.31 -15.26 7.88
C HIS A 286 14.08 -14.71 6.69
N LEU A 287 13.41 -14.01 5.77
CA LEU A 287 14.04 -13.45 4.57
C LEU A 287 14.92 -12.24 4.86
N LEU A 288 14.64 -11.50 5.92
CA LEU A 288 15.50 -10.42 6.36
C LEU A 288 16.88 -10.94 6.79
N TYR A 289 16.94 -12.07 7.52
CA TYR A 289 18.21 -12.66 7.92
C TYR A 289 18.87 -13.54 6.85
N SER A 290 18.10 -14.21 5.99
CA SER A 290 18.68 -15.08 4.96
C SER A 290 19.15 -14.33 3.72
N ASP A 291 18.41 -13.29 3.30
CA ASP A 291 18.57 -12.60 2.01
C ASP A 291 18.77 -11.07 2.16
N GLU A 292 18.88 -10.56 3.38
CA GLU A 292 19.06 -9.13 3.70
C GLU A 292 18.01 -8.22 3.03
N THR A 293 16.76 -8.70 2.96
CA THR A 293 15.71 -8.05 2.19
C THR A 293 14.42 -7.86 2.98
N PHE A 294 13.78 -6.70 2.78
CA PHE A 294 12.45 -6.40 3.31
C PHE A 294 11.31 -6.81 2.37
N ALA A 295 11.63 -7.42 1.21
CA ALA A 295 10.64 -7.82 0.21
C ALA A 295 9.49 -8.68 0.79
N SER A 296 9.81 -9.54 1.75
CA SER A 296 8.82 -10.40 2.43
C SER A 296 7.82 -9.60 3.25
N PHE A 297 8.25 -8.54 3.94
CA PHE A 297 7.34 -7.66 4.69
C PHE A 297 6.38 -6.94 3.73
N GLU A 298 6.88 -6.48 2.58
CA GLU A 298 6.06 -5.83 1.56
C GLU A 298 5.07 -6.80 0.94
N LYS A 299 5.52 -8.02 0.56
CA LYS A 299 4.65 -9.09 0.07
C LYS A 299 3.54 -9.43 1.08
N ASN A 300 3.89 -9.59 2.35
CA ASN A 300 2.92 -9.96 3.39
C ASN A 300 1.88 -8.87 3.65
N GLU A 301 2.26 -7.59 3.59
CA GLU A 301 1.30 -6.49 3.66
C GLU A 301 0.30 -6.55 2.49
N GLU A 302 0.78 -6.81 1.27
CA GLU A 302 -0.10 -6.94 0.11
C GLU A 302 -1.03 -8.15 0.21
N GLU A 303 -0.52 -9.30 0.65
CA GLU A 303 -1.35 -10.48 0.88
C GLU A 303 -2.39 -10.23 1.98
N PHE A 304 -2.03 -9.52 3.05
CA PHE A 304 -2.99 -9.12 4.08
C PHE A 304 -4.13 -8.30 3.47
N LEU A 305 -3.80 -7.28 2.66
CA LEU A 305 -4.79 -6.44 1.98
C LEU A 305 -5.67 -7.25 1.03
N LEU A 306 -5.09 -8.14 0.23
CA LEU A 306 -5.84 -9.01 -0.69
C LEU A 306 -6.83 -9.90 0.07
N ASN A 307 -6.37 -10.56 1.13
CA ASN A 307 -7.21 -11.43 1.96
C ASN A 307 -8.31 -10.64 2.69
N TYR A 308 -7.98 -9.43 3.16
CA TYR A 308 -8.93 -8.54 3.81
C TYR A 308 -10.12 -8.22 2.89
N PHE A 309 -9.83 -7.88 1.63
CA PHE A 309 -10.87 -7.56 0.66
C PHE A 309 -11.54 -8.79 0.05
N GLU A 310 -10.88 -9.95 -0.02
CA GLU A 310 -11.50 -11.18 -0.52
C GLU A 310 -12.68 -11.61 0.36
N ALA A 311 -12.57 -11.42 1.67
CA ALA A 311 -13.67 -11.67 2.60
C ALA A 311 -14.84 -10.69 2.37
N ALA A 312 -14.55 -9.42 2.07
CA ALA A 312 -15.56 -8.41 1.80
C ALA A 312 -16.22 -8.57 0.42
N SER A 313 -15.46 -8.96 -0.60
CA SER A 313 -15.92 -9.03 -1.99
C SER A 313 -16.99 -10.10 -2.20
N LYS A 314 -17.00 -11.17 -1.40
CA LYS A 314 -17.94 -12.30 -1.55
C LYS A 314 -19.32 -12.06 -0.94
N ALA A 315 -19.48 -11.02 -0.11
CA ALA A 315 -20.62 -10.91 0.81
C ALA A 315 -21.59 -9.75 0.53
N SER A 316 -21.16 -8.67 -0.14
CA SER A 316 -22.03 -7.50 -0.35
C SER A 316 -21.64 -6.63 -1.54
N SER A 317 -22.64 -5.93 -2.07
CA SER A 317 -22.44 -4.79 -2.97
C SER A 317 -21.99 -3.61 -2.13
N SER A 318 -20.70 -3.30 -2.09
CA SER A 318 -20.19 -2.31 -1.15
C SER A 318 -19.00 -1.53 -1.69
N ILE A 319 -18.66 -0.42 -1.03
CA ILE A 319 -17.48 0.38 -1.38
C ILE A 319 -16.20 -0.45 -1.23
N GLU A 320 -16.14 -1.35 -0.25
CA GLU A 320 -15.01 -2.25 -0.03
C GLU A 320 -14.79 -3.19 -1.22
N ARG A 321 -15.87 -3.70 -1.85
CA ARG A 321 -15.75 -4.52 -3.07
C ARG A 321 -15.11 -3.71 -4.21
N VAL A 322 -15.54 -2.46 -4.38
CA VAL A 322 -14.98 -1.56 -5.40
C VAL A 322 -13.50 -1.28 -5.13
N ILE A 323 -13.16 -0.84 -3.92
CA ILE A 323 -11.78 -0.51 -3.52
C ILE A 323 -10.88 -1.76 -3.60
N GLY A 324 -11.37 -2.91 -3.13
CA GLY A 324 -10.66 -4.18 -3.14
C GLY A 324 -10.32 -4.66 -4.55
N PHE A 325 -11.24 -4.49 -5.51
CA PHE A 325 -10.98 -4.81 -6.92
C PHE A 325 -9.76 -4.05 -7.46
N PHE A 326 -9.70 -2.73 -7.22
CA PHE A 326 -8.61 -1.91 -7.76
C PHE A 326 -7.29 -2.10 -7.01
N ILE A 327 -7.33 -2.41 -5.71
CA ILE A 327 -6.13 -2.83 -4.97
C ILE A 327 -5.58 -4.14 -5.55
N ARG A 328 -6.44 -5.12 -5.83
CA ARG A 328 -6.05 -6.38 -6.47
C ARG A 328 -5.45 -6.15 -7.85
N LYS A 329 -6.09 -5.33 -8.69
CA LYS A 329 -5.60 -5.01 -10.04
C LYS A 329 -4.24 -4.30 -9.97
N ARG A 330 -4.06 -3.37 -9.03
CA ARG A 330 -2.78 -2.69 -8.78
C ARG A 330 -1.66 -3.66 -8.43
N PHE A 331 -1.91 -4.62 -7.53
CA PHE A 331 -0.89 -5.61 -7.14
C PHE A 331 -0.60 -6.62 -8.25
N GLU A 332 -1.59 -7.03 -9.03
CA GLU A 332 -1.41 -7.92 -10.18
C GLU A 332 -0.51 -7.27 -11.25
N VAL A 333 -0.82 -6.03 -11.64
CA VAL A 333 -0.05 -5.27 -12.64
C VAL A 333 1.37 -4.99 -12.14
N ARG A 334 1.54 -4.69 -10.84
CA ARG A 334 2.87 -4.58 -10.22
C ARG A 334 3.63 -5.90 -10.28
N SER A 335 2.96 -7.01 -10.01
CA SER A 335 3.55 -8.35 -10.02
C SER A 335 4.01 -8.75 -11.42
N LEU A 336 3.21 -8.45 -12.45
CA LEU A 336 3.60 -8.60 -13.85
C LEU A 336 4.89 -7.83 -14.16
N ASN A 337 5.00 -6.58 -13.70
CA ASN A 337 6.20 -5.77 -13.92
C ASN A 337 7.44 -6.34 -13.21
N ILE A 338 7.28 -6.86 -11.98
CA ILE A 338 8.36 -7.50 -11.24
C ILE A 338 8.82 -8.77 -11.96
N ILE A 339 7.89 -9.60 -12.44
CA ILE A 339 8.23 -10.83 -13.18
C ILE A 339 8.93 -10.48 -14.49
N PHE A 340 8.36 -9.57 -15.28
CA PHE A 340 8.91 -9.17 -16.57
C PHE A 340 10.34 -8.62 -16.44
N ASN A 341 10.55 -7.66 -15.53
CA ASN A 341 11.89 -7.12 -15.28
C ASN A 341 12.83 -8.16 -14.68
N GLY A 342 12.33 -9.06 -13.83
CA GLY A 342 13.10 -10.17 -13.32
C GLY A 342 13.59 -11.12 -14.42
N ILE A 343 12.77 -11.37 -15.45
CA ILE A 343 13.16 -12.15 -16.63
C ILE A 343 14.22 -11.39 -17.45
N LEU A 344 13.99 -10.11 -17.76
CA LEU A 344 14.94 -9.31 -18.53
C LEU A 344 16.33 -9.23 -17.87
N ASN A 345 16.36 -9.15 -16.54
CA ASN A 345 17.58 -9.03 -15.76
C ASN A 345 18.13 -10.39 -15.26
N ASN A 346 17.58 -11.52 -15.74
CA ASN A 346 17.98 -12.87 -15.36
C ASN A 346 18.01 -13.10 -13.83
N ILE A 347 17.06 -12.50 -13.12
CA ILE A 347 16.91 -12.68 -11.67
C ILE A 347 16.40 -14.09 -11.37
N ASN A 348 16.98 -14.70 -10.34
CA ASN A 348 16.56 -16.01 -9.84
C ASN A 348 15.06 -16.02 -9.52
N ARG A 349 14.36 -17.09 -9.94
CA ARG A 349 12.90 -17.18 -9.84
C ARG A 349 12.37 -17.20 -8.41
N ASP A 350 13.10 -17.80 -7.47
CA ASP A 350 12.71 -17.79 -6.06
C ASP A 350 12.75 -16.36 -5.49
N LYS A 351 13.78 -15.58 -5.86
CA LYS A 351 13.87 -14.16 -5.47
C LYS A 351 12.73 -13.31 -6.03
N ILE A 352 12.27 -13.60 -7.25
CA ILE A 352 11.09 -12.96 -7.83
C ILE A 352 9.84 -13.39 -7.06
N LYS A 353 9.67 -14.71 -6.82
CA LYS A 353 8.53 -15.30 -6.11
C LYS A 353 8.32 -14.71 -4.71
N HIS A 354 9.40 -14.42 -3.98
CA HIS A 354 9.33 -13.78 -2.66
C HIS A 354 8.79 -12.34 -2.69
N ARG A 355 8.61 -11.74 -3.87
CA ARG A 355 8.04 -10.40 -4.06
C ARG A 355 6.59 -10.42 -4.55
N ILE A 356 6.10 -11.57 -5.02
CA ILE A 356 4.77 -11.68 -5.62
C ILE A 356 3.77 -12.21 -4.59
N PRO A 357 2.71 -11.47 -4.25
CA PRO A 357 1.68 -11.96 -3.33
C PRO A 357 0.94 -13.18 -3.92
N ASN A 358 0.55 -14.12 -3.06
CA ASN A 358 -0.22 -15.33 -3.40
C ASN A 358 0.47 -16.34 -4.33
N LEU A 359 1.79 -16.21 -4.56
CA LEU A 359 2.64 -17.20 -5.23
C LEU A 359 3.57 -17.95 -4.27
#